data_AF-A0A5C8APZ7-F1
#
_entry.id   AF-A0A5C8APZ7-F1
#
_cell.length_a   1.000
_cell.length_b   1.000
_cell.length_c   1.000
_cell.angle_alpha   90.00
_cell.angle_beta   90.00
_cell.angle_gamma   90.00
#
_symmetry.space_group_name_H-M   'P 1'
#
loop_
_entity.id
_entity.type
_entity.pdbx_description
1 polymer ?
#
loop_
_entity_poly.entity_id
_entity_poly.type
_entity_poly.pdbx_seq_one_letter_code
_entity_poly.pdbx_strand_id
1 'polypeptide(L)'
;MRKVKLTFLFVCLGLLSTSCNKQLRETSLEGRWRHDETGFEVSILGIETNSGDGGKGFVMATGTAFPEGAMGGLCIKNIELQEKGVWTGIYRTYFPSTGWQDSYEVTMFMEEPDEFTLGGEVYRKI
;
A
#
# COMPACT_ATOMS: atom_id res chain seq x y z
N MET A 1 -63.81 -30.34 -31.43
CA MET A 1 -62.37 -30.63 -31.22
C MET A 1 -61.70 -29.37 -30.69
N ARG A 2 -61.16 -29.45 -29.47
CA ARG A 2 -60.67 -28.32 -28.68
C ARG A 2 -59.21 -28.00 -29.04
N LYS A 3 -58.92 -26.72 -29.27
CA LYS A 3 -57.57 -26.18 -29.46
C LYS A 3 -56.86 -26.13 -28.11
N VAL A 4 -55.61 -26.58 -28.02
CA VAL A 4 -54.73 -26.25 -26.89
C VAL A 4 -53.39 -25.75 -27.43
N LYS A 5 -53.09 -24.51 -27.06
CA LYS A 5 -51.95 -23.70 -27.48
C LYS A 5 -50.67 -24.21 -26.84
N LEU A 6 -49.62 -24.28 -27.66
CA LEU A 6 -48.23 -24.43 -27.29
C LEU A 6 -47.74 -23.11 -26.68
N THR A 7 -47.16 -23.14 -25.48
CA THR A 7 -46.43 -21.99 -24.94
C THR A 7 -45.23 -22.51 -24.16
N PHE A 8 -44.08 -22.49 -24.83
CA PHE A 8 -42.76 -22.64 -24.22
C PHE A 8 -42.45 -21.34 -23.47
N LEU A 9 -42.26 -21.41 -22.15
CA LEU A 9 -41.71 -20.30 -21.38
C LEU A 9 -40.47 -20.80 -20.64
N PHE A 10 -39.32 -20.58 -21.27
CA PHE A 10 -38.00 -20.85 -20.72
C PHE A 10 -37.63 -19.62 -19.87
N VAL A 11 -37.90 -19.67 -18.56
CA VAL A 11 -37.46 -18.63 -17.61
C VAL A 11 -36.08 -19.01 -17.11
N CYS A 12 -35.04 -18.69 -17.89
CA CYS A 12 -33.68 -18.60 -17.37
C CYS A 12 -33.58 -17.35 -16.51
N LEU A 13 -33.97 -17.44 -15.24
CA LEU A 13 -33.70 -16.42 -14.24
C LEU A 13 -32.21 -16.51 -13.87
N GLY A 14 -31.36 -15.97 -14.75
CA GLY A 14 -29.96 -15.76 -14.47
C GLY A 14 -29.82 -14.76 -13.33
N LEU A 15 -29.49 -15.27 -12.15
CA LEU A 15 -28.94 -14.47 -11.06
C LEU A 15 -27.61 -13.91 -11.53
N LEU A 16 -27.65 -12.71 -12.10
CA LEU A 16 -26.49 -11.84 -12.22
C LEU A 16 -26.06 -11.50 -10.79
N SER A 17 -25.14 -12.30 -10.25
CA SER A 17 -24.27 -11.83 -9.17
C SER A 17 -23.45 -10.69 -9.77
N THR A 18 -23.92 -9.46 -9.59
CA THR A 18 -23.09 -8.28 -9.71
C THR A 18 -22.07 -8.38 -8.58
N SER A 19 -20.94 -9.05 -8.84
CA SER A 19 -19.77 -8.79 -8.01
C SER A 19 -19.49 -7.31 -8.21
N CYS A 20 -19.67 -6.53 -7.15
CA CYS A 20 -19.11 -5.20 -7.10
C CYS A 20 -17.59 -5.41 -7.13
N ASN A 21 -17.03 -5.54 -8.33
CA ASN A 21 -15.64 -5.19 -8.55
C ASN A 21 -15.59 -3.69 -8.23
N LYS A 22 -15.40 -3.36 -6.94
CA LYS A 22 -14.65 -2.17 -6.56
C LYS A 22 -13.36 -2.35 -7.33
N GLN A 23 -13.30 -1.74 -8.51
CA GLN A 23 -12.09 -1.60 -9.28
C GLN A 23 -11.10 -1.04 -8.26
N LEU A 24 -10.18 -1.89 -7.81
CA LEU A 24 -9.10 -1.52 -6.90
C LEU A 24 -8.40 -0.38 -7.63
N ARG A 25 -8.81 0.83 -7.30
CA ARG A 25 -8.11 2.04 -7.71
C ARG A 25 -6.72 1.76 -7.19
N GLU A 26 -5.74 1.61 -8.07
CA GLU A 26 -4.35 1.42 -7.68
C GLU A 26 -4.04 2.51 -6.68
N THR A 27 -4.07 2.14 -5.39
CA THR A 27 -3.79 3.06 -4.32
C THR A 27 -2.28 3.22 -4.42
N SER A 28 -1.83 4.42 -4.77
CA SER A 28 -0.41 4.72 -4.84
C SER A 28 0.09 4.93 -3.42
N LEU A 29 1.14 4.20 -3.04
CA LEU A 29 1.79 4.37 -1.74
C LEU A 29 2.59 5.68 -1.69
N GLU A 30 2.71 6.40 -2.81
CA GLU A 30 3.32 7.72 -2.84
C GLU A 30 2.54 8.74 -2.02
N GLY A 31 3.30 9.56 -1.29
CA GLY A 31 2.76 10.60 -0.43
C GLY A 31 3.57 10.77 0.84
N ARG A 32 3.02 11.60 1.73
CA ARG A 32 3.53 11.77 3.08
C ARG A 32 2.63 11.02 4.04
N TRP A 33 3.27 10.36 4.99
CA TRP A 33 2.61 9.45 5.90
C TRP A 33 3.16 9.65 7.30
N ARG A 34 2.27 9.57 8.28
CA ARG A 34 2.60 9.71 9.69
C ARG A 34 2.21 8.44 10.43
N HIS A 35 3.13 7.95 11.26
CA HIS A 35 2.85 6.92 12.23
C HIS A 35 2.07 7.50 13.40
N ASP A 36 0.90 6.94 13.69
CA ASP A 36 -0.05 7.53 14.64
C ASP A 36 0.51 7.61 16.07
N GLU A 37 1.24 6.60 16.52
CA GLU A 37 1.70 6.55 17.91
C GLU A 37 2.97 7.38 18.17
N THR A 38 3.93 7.33 17.25
CA THR A 38 5.25 7.96 17.46
C THR A 38 5.36 9.35 16.85
N GLY A 39 4.42 9.73 15.97
CA GLY A 39 4.50 10.96 15.17
C GLY A 39 5.63 10.95 14.13
N PHE A 40 6.26 9.79 13.91
CA PHE A 40 7.27 9.60 12.85
C PHE A 40 6.63 9.86 11.49
N GLU A 41 7.30 10.63 10.63
CA GLU A 41 6.84 10.93 9.29
C GLU A 41 7.80 10.45 8.22
N VAL A 42 7.23 9.84 7.19
CA VAL A 42 7.93 9.37 6.00
C VAL A 42 7.31 9.96 4.74
N SER A 43 8.15 10.38 3.80
CA SER A 43 7.77 10.73 2.43
C SER A 43 8.14 9.58 1.51
N ILE A 44 7.16 8.99 0.86
CA ILE A 44 7.34 7.91 -0.12
C ILE A 44 7.20 8.50 -1.52
N LEU A 45 8.23 8.34 -2.36
CA LEU A 45 8.34 8.95 -3.68
C LEU A 45 9.05 8.00 -4.66
N GLY A 46 8.86 8.23 -5.95
CA GLY A 46 9.57 7.52 -7.01
C GLY A 46 9.08 6.09 -7.18
N ILE A 47 7.82 5.82 -6.84
CA ILE A 47 7.20 4.54 -7.12
C ILE A 47 6.83 4.54 -8.60
N GLU A 48 7.72 3.99 -9.41
CA GLU A 48 7.37 3.60 -10.78
C GLU A 48 6.87 2.16 -10.75
N THR A 49 5.62 1.94 -11.13
CA THR A 49 5.01 0.61 -11.18
C THR A 49 5.63 -0.31 -12.24
N ASN A 50 6.55 0.21 -13.07
CA ASN A 50 7.09 -0.49 -14.25
C ASN A 50 8.60 -0.31 -14.48
N SER A 51 9.38 0.30 -13.58
CA SER A 51 10.82 0.47 -13.76
C SER A 51 11.59 0.11 -12.49
N GLY A 52 12.66 -0.67 -12.66
CA GLY A 52 13.38 -1.38 -11.60
C GLY A 52 14.20 -0.51 -10.64
N ASP A 53 13.87 0.77 -10.49
CA ASP A 53 14.51 1.68 -9.53
C ASP A 53 13.79 1.75 -8.19
N GLY A 54 12.53 1.29 -8.11
CA GLY A 54 11.71 1.17 -6.90
C GLY A 54 11.51 2.47 -6.12
N GLY A 55 10.39 2.58 -5.42
CA GLY A 55 10.12 3.72 -4.56
C GLY A 55 11.09 3.85 -3.39
N LYS A 56 11.11 5.05 -2.81
CA LYS A 56 12.01 5.44 -1.73
C LYS A 56 11.23 6.16 -0.64
N GLY A 57 11.45 5.75 0.61
CA GLY A 57 10.90 6.36 1.82
C GLY A 57 11.95 7.20 2.54
N PHE A 58 11.70 8.50 2.68
CA PHE A 58 12.57 9.46 3.35
C PHE A 58 11.98 9.95 4.67
N VAL A 59 12.78 10.00 5.72
CA VAL A 59 12.37 10.52 7.03
C VAL A 59 12.19 12.03 6.97
N MET A 60 10.96 12.50 7.21
CA MET A 60 10.63 13.92 7.27
C MET A 60 10.55 14.44 8.71
N ALA A 61 10.13 13.58 9.62
CA ALA A 61 10.14 13.83 11.06
C ALA A 61 10.42 12.50 11.77
N THR A 62 11.24 12.52 12.80
CA THR A 62 11.69 11.28 13.47
C THR A 62 10.71 10.79 14.52
N GLY A 63 9.89 11.70 15.07
CA GLY A 63 9.03 11.41 16.21
C GLY A 63 9.86 10.84 17.38
N THR A 64 9.28 9.88 18.10
CA THR A 64 10.00 9.07 19.12
C THR A 64 10.63 7.80 18.56
N ALA A 65 10.38 7.45 17.29
CA ALA A 65 10.86 6.20 16.68
C ALA A 65 12.34 6.25 16.26
N PHE A 66 12.87 7.44 15.95
CA PHE A 66 14.25 7.64 15.50
C PHE A 66 14.93 8.82 16.22
N PRO A 67 16.26 8.83 16.32
CA PRO A 67 17.01 10.01 16.77
C PRO A 67 17.01 11.10 15.70
N GLU A 68 17.20 12.37 16.10
CA GLU A 68 17.20 13.55 15.21
C GLU A 68 18.17 13.42 14.02
N GLY A 69 19.33 12.78 14.22
CA GLY A 69 20.33 12.55 13.17
C GLY A 69 19.87 11.63 12.02
N ALA A 70 18.71 10.98 12.14
CA ALA A 70 18.09 10.20 11.08
C ALA A 70 17.29 11.04 10.08
N MET A 71 16.94 12.29 10.42
CA MET A 71 16.12 13.16 9.60
C MET A 71 16.73 13.40 8.21
N GLY A 72 15.89 13.43 7.16
CA GLY A 72 16.31 13.50 5.75
C GLY A 72 16.89 12.19 5.20
N GLY A 73 17.01 11.17 6.04
CA GLY A 73 17.54 9.87 5.70
C GLY A 73 16.58 8.97 4.91
N LEU A 74 17.15 8.04 4.14
CA LEU A 74 16.38 7.03 3.40
C LEU A 74 16.11 5.83 4.31
N CYS A 75 14.91 5.75 4.87
CA CYS A 75 14.48 4.69 5.81
C CYS A 75 13.93 3.44 5.11
N ILE A 76 13.44 3.57 3.87
CA ILE A 76 12.98 2.44 3.05
C ILE A 76 13.46 2.68 1.60
N LYS A 77 13.94 1.65 0.92
CA LYS A 77 14.33 1.73 -0.50
C LYS A 77 13.81 0.54 -1.30
N ASN A 78 13.84 0.67 -2.63
CA ASN A 78 13.40 -0.36 -3.55
C ASN A 78 11.95 -0.78 -3.26
N ILE A 79 11.07 0.20 -3.07
CA ILE A 79 9.66 -0.03 -2.79
C ILE A 79 8.95 -0.44 -4.08
N GLU A 80 8.45 -1.66 -4.15
CA GLU A 80 7.88 -2.25 -5.37
C GLU A 80 6.47 -2.76 -5.13
N LEU A 81 5.58 -2.54 -6.10
CA LEU A 81 4.25 -3.11 -6.08
C LEU A 81 4.36 -4.60 -6.39
N GLN A 82 3.85 -5.45 -5.50
CA GLN A 82 3.78 -6.89 -5.74
C GLN A 82 2.44 -7.22 -6.40
N GLU A 83 1.35 -7.03 -5.65
CA GLU A 83 -0.01 -7.22 -6.14
C GLU A 83 -1.00 -6.45 -5.27
N LYS A 84 -2.07 -5.91 -5.87
CA LYS A 84 -3.29 -5.45 -5.16
C LYS A 84 -3.03 -4.69 -3.83
N GLY A 85 -2.25 -3.62 -3.87
CA GLY A 85 -1.99 -2.78 -2.68
C GLY A 85 -0.99 -3.37 -1.69
N VAL A 86 -0.37 -4.51 -2.02
CA VAL A 86 0.76 -5.11 -1.31
C VAL A 86 2.05 -4.61 -1.94
N TRP A 87 2.89 -3.98 -1.13
CA TRP A 87 4.18 -3.44 -1.51
C TRP A 87 5.27 -4.13 -0.70
N THR A 88 6.45 -4.29 -1.29
CA THR A 88 7.64 -4.70 -0.54
C THR A 88 8.72 -3.66 -0.67
N GLY A 89 9.68 -3.65 0.24
CA GLY A 89 10.85 -2.79 0.16
C GLY A 89 11.90 -3.19 1.19
N ILE A 90 13.08 -2.59 1.11
CA ILE A 90 14.16 -2.82 2.06
C ILE A 90 14.08 -1.75 3.15
N TYR A 91 13.73 -2.17 4.36
CA TYR A 91 13.83 -1.32 5.53
C TYR A 91 15.28 -1.11 5.91
N ARG A 92 15.61 0.12 6.30
CA ARG A 92 16.96 0.53 6.66
C ARG A 92 16.94 1.02 8.10
N THR A 93 17.91 0.59 8.89
CA THR A 93 18.09 1.02 10.28
C THR A 93 19.13 2.13 10.33
N TYR A 94 18.83 3.19 11.08
CA TYR A 94 19.79 4.25 11.37
C TYR A 94 20.59 3.93 12.63
N PHE A 95 21.91 3.92 12.50
CA PHE A 95 22.84 3.81 13.61
C PHE A 95 23.61 5.13 13.77
N PRO A 96 23.56 5.81 14.93
CA PRO A 96 24.17 7.14 15.10
C PRO A 96 25.65 7.24 14.69
N SER A 97 26.42 6.16 14.83
CA SER A 97 27.85 6.12 14.49
C SER A 97 28.15 5.82 13.03
N THR A 98 27.25 5.16 12.31
CA THR A 98 27.52 4.60 10.97
C THR A 98 26.49 4.99 9.92
N GLY A 99 25.42 5.68 10.31
CA GLY A 99 24.34 6.09 9.42
C GLY A 99 23.38 4.95 9.08
N TRP A 100 22.73 5.07 7.92
CA TRP A 100 21.71 4.14 7.44
C TRP A 100 22.30 2.87 6.85
N GLN A 101 21.84 1.73 7.33
CA GLN A 101 22.21 0.41 6.83
C GLN A 101 20.97 -0.39 6.44
N ASP A 102 21.08 -1.18 5.38
CA ASP A 102 20.02 -2.11 4.99
C ASP A 102 19.83 -3.15 6.09
N SER A 103 18.58 -3.46 6.41
CA SER A 103 18.25 -4.37 7.50
C SER A 103 17.55 -5.62 6.97
N TYR A 104 16.29 -5.49 6.59
CA TYR A 104 15.48 -6.62 6.12
C TYR A 104 14.39 -6.14 5.16
N GLU A 105 13.85 -7.07 4.39
CA GLU A 105 12.68 -6.81 3.56
C GLU A 105 11.45 -6.62 4.44
N VAL A 106 10.65 -5.62 4.11
CA VAL A 106 9.37 -5.33 4.75
C VAL A 106 8.25 -5.39 3.74
N THR A 107 7.09 -5.82 4.20
CA THR A 107 5.84 -5.76 3.46
C THR A 107 4.98 -4.62 4.00
N MET A 108 4.41 -3.84 3.10
CA MET A 108 3.47 -2.77 3.39
C MET A 108 2.12 -3.10 2.73
N PHE A 109 1.03 -2.95 3.47
CA PHE A 109 -0.31 -3.23 2.96
C PHE A 109 -1.13 -1.95 2.94
N MET A 110 -1.73 -1.63 1.81
CA MET A 110 -2.64 -0.51 1.69
C MET A 110 -4.06 -1.00 1.47
N GLU A 111 -4.82 -1.07 2.55
CA GLU A 111 -6.24 -1.48 2.55
C GLU A 111 -7.15 -0.32 2.14
N GLU A 112 -6.80 0.90 2.53
CA GLU A 112 -7.53 2.13 2.24
C GLU A 112 -6.62 3.18 1.56
N PRO A 113 -7.14 4.12 0.76
CA PRO A 113 -6.31 5.07 0.01
C PRO A 113 -5.48 6.04 0.87
N ASP A 114 -5.84 6.21 2.13
CA ASP A 114 -5.26 7.13 3.11
C ASP A 114 -4.59 6.42 4.29
N GLU A 115 -4.47 5.09 4.24
CA GLU A 115 -3.87 4.28 5.30
C GLU A 115 -3.05 3.13 4.73
N PHE A 116 -1.82 2.95 5.22
CA PHE A 116 -1.09 1.70 5.02
C PHE A 116 -0.56 1.14 6.34
N THR A 117 -0.30 -0.17 6.36
CA THR A 117 0.31 -0.85 7.49
C THR A 117 1.72 -1.34 7.16
N LEU A 118 2.63 -1.26 8.13
CA LEU A 118 4.02 -1.72 8.03
C LEU A 118 4.43 -2.36 9.35
N GLY A 119 4.77 -3.65 9.33
CA GLY A 119 5.19 -4.37 10.54
C GLY A 119 4.08 -4.47 11.61
N GLY A 120 2.81 -4.35 11.21
CA GLY A 120 1.65 -4.32 12.11
C GLY A 120 1.26 -2.91 12.58
N GLU A 121 2.07 -1.91 12.27
CA GLU A 121 1.83 -0.52 12.65
C GLU A 121 1.11 0.27 11.56
N VAL A 122 0.29 1.24 11.95
CA VAL A 122 -0.58 2.01 11.04
C VAL A 122 0.04 3.38 10.71
N TYR A 123 0.05 3.71 9.42
CA TYR A 123 0.50 4.98 8.88
C TYR A 123 -0.64 5.66 8.14
N ARG A 124 -0.92 6.91 8.49
CA ARG A 124 -1.98 7.72 7.86
C ARG A 124 -1.41 8.80 6.98
N LYS A 125 -2.10 9.08 5.88
CA LYS A 125 -1.73 10.13 4.95
C LYS A 125 -1.91 11.52 5.59
N ILE A 126 -0.97 12.43 5.33
CA ILE A 126 -0.97 13.82 5.85
C ILE A 126 -0.93 14.88 4.75
#